data_AF-A0AAE3YGD1-F1
#
_entry.id   AF-A0AAE3YGD1-F1
#
_cell.length_a   1.000
_cell.length_b   1.000
_cell.length_c   1.000
_cell.angle_alpha   90.00
_cell.angle_beta   90.00
_cell.angle_gamma   90.00
#
_symmetry.space_group_name_H-M   'P 1'
#
loop_
_entity.id
_entity.type
_entity.pdbx_description
1 polymer ?
#
loop_
_entity_poly.entity_id
_entity_poly.type
_entity_poly.pdbx_seq_one_letter_code
_entity_poly.pdbx_strand_id
1 'polypeptide(L)'
;MTREAIIGGTTENGTWEEEFVLELRLDDVTGKAIGDALAVVRSHCEDTGETPYVAFGDPQAYARSLEFRDDEREPNTLGAWARALWPVGAMIAGFAVTPAAVSSLASGVDMAIRLGAVLSVAWGLVFLAVAVKALRVLLQNRLLFVTFVTVVMAGLVGFNVLARQEIAHIPAGMGLGVGIVLLGVGVVAVLRQPDDLVTEPLTGGHMLDEDSRAARIVSQVVGAWPWFVVFWVMVLSVAAWLTASR
;
A
#
# COMPACT_ATOMS: atom_id res chain seq x y z
N MET A 1 29.69 -32.14 21.17
CA MET A 1 29.06 -30.82 21.37
C MET A 1 29.64 -29.83 20.38
N THR A 2 28.87 -28.81 19.98
CA THR A 2 29.28 -27.59 19.24
C THR A 2 29.61 -27.69 17.74
N ARG A 3 28.60 -27.95 16.89
CA ARG A 3 28.51 -27.28 15.56
C ARG A 3 27.13 -27.25 14.92
N GLU A 4 26.21 -28.12 15.33
CA GLU A 4 24.84 -28.17 14.75
C GLU A 4 23.83 -27.23 15.41
N ALA A 5 24.14 -26.67 16.59
CA ALA A 5 23.22 -25.79 17.32
C ALA A 5 23.20 -24.32 16.85
N ILE A 6 24.12 -23.89 15.97
CA ILE A 6 24.28 -22.46 15.61
C ILE A 6 23.48 -22.08 14.36
N ILE A 7 23.03 -23.04 13.54
CA ILE A 7 22.32 -22.76 12.28
C ILE A 7 20.78 -22.91 12.41
N GLY A 8 20.28 -23.57 13.46
CA GLY A 8 18.83 -23.73 13.68
C GLY A 8 18.13 -22.54 14.35
N GLY A 9 18.83 -21.76 15.19
CA GLY A 9 18.20 -20.73 16.02
C GLY A 9 17.86 -19.42 15.30
N THR A 10 18.61 -19.03 14.26
CA THR A 10 18.40 -17.73 13.60
C THR A 10 17.26 -17.72 12.59
N THR A 11 16.93 -18.87 11.97
CA THR A 11 15.82 -18.94 11.00
C THR A 11 14.46 -19.14 11.66
N GLU A 12 14.40 -19.87 12.78
CA GLU A 12 13.15 -20.04 13.53
C GLU A 12 12.71 -18.73 14.17
N ASN A 13 13.62 -18.00 14.82
CA ASN A 13 13.28 -16.72 15.44
C ASN A 13 12.81 -15.69 14.40
N GLY A 14 13.50 -15.58 13.26
CA GLY A 14 13.10 -14.66 12.19
C GLY A 14 11.72 -14.97 11.62
N THR A 15 11.42 -16.26 11.39
CA THR A 15 10.11 -16.68 10.85
C THR A 15 8.99 -16.45 11.87
N TRP A 16 9.25 -16.72 13.16
CA TRP A 16 8.28 -16.47 14.24
C TRP A 16 7.96 -14.98 14.38
N GLU A 17 8.97 -14.13 14.41
CA GLU A 17 8.81 -12.68 14.54
C GLU A 17 8.08 -12.07 13.34
N GLU A 18 8.40 -12.52 12.12
CA GLU A 18 7.70 -12.09 10.90
C GLU A 18 6.21 -12.44 10.93
N GLU A 19 5.85 -13.67 11.31
CA GLU A 19 4.46 -14.10 11.44
C GLU A 19 3.73 -13.36 12.57
N PHE A 20 4.39 -13.12 13.69
CA PHE A 20 3.87 -12.37 14.82
C PHE A 20 3.60 -10.90 14.44
N VAL A 21 4.55 -10.24 13.79
CA VAL A 21 4.40 -8.86 13.28
C VAL A 21 3.27 -8.77 12.27
N LEU A 22 3.19 -9.73 11.34
CA LEU A 22 2.14 -9.77 10.34
C LEU A 22 0.75 -9.87 10.99
N GLU A 23 0.60 -10.76 11.98
CA GLU A 23 -0.68 -10.95 12.66
C GLU A 23 -1.10 -9.69 13.44
N LEU A 24 -0.16 -9.05 14.16
CA LEU A 24 -0.44 -7.79 14.86
C LEU A 24 -0.78 -6.64 13.90
N ARG A 25 -0.13 -6.57 12.72
CA ARG A 25 -0.50 -5.59 11.69
C ARG A 25 -1.87 -5.84 11.10
N LEU A 26 -2.31 -7.10 10.97
CA LEU A 26 -3.66 -7.42 10.53
C LEU A 26 -4.74 -7.07 11.56
N ASP A 27 -4.34 -6.81 12.81
CA ASP A 27 -5.19 -6.31 13.89
C ASP A 27 -5.04 -4.79 14.12
N ASP A 28 -4.43 -4.09 13.14
CA ASP A 28 -4.21 -2.63 13.12
C ASP A 28 -3.38 -2.13 14.32
N VAL A 29 -2.45 -2.94 14.86
CA VAL A 29 -1.57 -2.51 15.96
C VAL A 29 -0.44 -1.63 15.41
N THR A 30 -0.17 -0.50 16.08
CA THR A 30 0.85 0.47 15.68
C THR A 30 2.26 -0.13 15.72
N GLY A 31 3.14 0.32 14.82
CA GLY A 31 4.53 -0.16 14.74
C GLY A 31 5.31 -0.03 16.05
N LYS A 32 5.04 1.01 16.83
CA LYS A 32 5.62 1.18 18.18
C LYS A 32 5.17 0.07 19.14
N ALA A 33 3.87 -0.20 19.24
CA ALA A 33 3.34 -1.22 20.15
C ALA A 33 3.77 -2.64 19.74
N ILE A 34 3.83 -2.92 18.43
CA ILE A 34 4.44 -4.15 17.91
C ILE A 34 5.89 -4.26 18.38
N GLY A 35 6.62 -3.15 18.35
CA GLY A 35 8.01 -3.13 18.76
C GLY A 35 8.23 -3.30 20.26
N ASP A 36 7.39 -2.69 21.08
CA ASP A 36 7.34 -2.93 22.52
C ASP A 36 7.11 -4.41 22.83
N ALA A 37 6.18 -5.05 22.11
CA ALA A 37 5.88 -6.49 22.27
C ALA A 37 7.05 -7.39 21.84
N LEU A 38 7.71 -7.09 20.71
CA LEU A 38 8.89 -7.83 20.25
C LEU A 38 10.06 -7.72 21.23
N ALA A 39 10.27 -6.54 21.81
CA ALA A 39 11.35 -6.33 22.78
C ALA A 39 11.19 -7.24 24.01
N VAL A 40 9.96 -7.44 24.48
CA VAL A 40 9.65 -8.38 25.59
C VAL A 40 9.97 -9.82 25.22
N VAL A 41 9.61 -10.25 24.01
CA VAL A 41 9.89 -11.61 23.52
C VAL A 41 11.39 -11.82 23.43
N ARG A 42 12.12 -10.89 22.81
CA ARG A 42 13.58 -10.97 22.66
C ARG A 42 14.28 -10.98 24.01
N SER A 43 13.94 -10.06 24.92
CA SER A 43 14.57 -10.02 26.24
C SER A 43 14.35 -11.32 27.02
N HIS A 44 13.15 -11.91 26.90
CA HIS A 44 12.88 -13.20 27.54
C HIS A 44 13.74 -14.32 26.95
N CYS A 45 13.80 -14.43 25.62
CA CYS A 45 14.63 -15.43 24.95
C CYS A 45 16.13 -15.24 25.24
N GLU A 46 16.59 -13.98 25.36
CA GLU A 46 17.97 -13.67 25.77
C GLU A 46 18.26 -14.09 27.21
N ASP A 47 17.32 -13.84 28.13
CA ASP A 47 17.46 -14.17 29.55
C ASP A 47 17.39 -15.69 29.82
N THR A 48 16.52 -16.41 29.11
CA THR A 48 16.29 -17.85 29.32
C THR A 48 17.12 -18.75 28.40
N GLY A 49 17.54 -18.23 27.26
CA GLY A 49 18.16 -19.01 26.18
C GLY A 49 17.18 -19.93 25.42
N GLU A 50 15.87 -19.79 25.66
CA GLU A 50 14.82 -20.53 24.94
C GLU A 50 14.49 -19.89 23.59
N THR A 51 13.96 -20.67 22.66
CA THR A 51 13.42 -20.14 21.40
C THR A 51 12.00 -19.59 21.63
N PRO A 52 11.54 -18.61 20.83
CA PRO A 52 10.21 -18.03 21.00
C PRO A 52 9.09 -19.04 20.77
N TYR A 53 9.28 -20.06 19.91
CA TYR A 53 8.35 -21.17 19.78
C TYR A 53 8.21 -21.99 21.06
N VAL A 54 9.29 -22.15 21.84
CA VAL A 54 9.27 -22.91 23.09
C VAL A 54 8.65 -22.07 24.21
N ALA A 55 9.05 -20.81 24.32
CA ALA A 55 8.60 -19.93 25.41
C ALA A 55 7.17 -19.39 25.21
N PHE A 56 6.81 -19.03 23.97
CA PHE A 56 5.56 -18.33 23.65
C PHE A 56 4.62 -19.13 22.74
N GLY A 57 5.09 -20.21 22.11
CA GLY A 57 4.27 -21.08 21.26
C GLY A 57 4.07 -20.53 19.84
N ASP A 58 2.87 -20.74 19.30
CA ASP A 58 2.51 -20.29 17.95
C ASP A 58 2.41 -18.75 17.88
N PRO A 59 3.07 -18.09 16.91
CA PRO A 59 3.13 -16.63 16.84
C PRO A 59 1.74 -15.99 16.66
N GLN A 60 0.86 -16.60 15.85
CA GLN A 60 -0.48 -16.06 15.60
C GLN A 60 -1.40 -16.24 16.81
N ALA A 61 -1.28 -17.37 17.51
CA ALA A 61 -2.00 -17.61 18.76
C ALA A 61 -1.56 -16.63 19.86
N TYR A 62 -0.24 -16.41 19.99
CA TYR A 62 0.30 -15.47 20.96
C TYR A 62 -0.11 -14.02 20.64
N ALA A 63 0.02 -13.57 19.38
CA ALA A 63 -0.45 -12.25 18.94
C ALA A 63 -1.90 -11.97 19.32
N ARG A 64 -2.80 -12.94 19.07
CA ARG A 64 -4.23 -12.83 19.41
C ARG A 64 -4.53 -12.86 20.91
N SER A 65 -3.59 -13.35 21.72
CA SER A 65 -3.72 -13.35 23.18
C SER A 65 -3.35 -12.01 23.81
N LEU A 66 -2.67 -11.13 23.07
CA LEU A 66 -2.25 -9.82 23.55
C LEU A 66 -3.41 -8.83 23.46
N GLU A 67 -3.58 -8.06 24.52
CA GLU A 67 -4.55 -6.97 24.57
C GLU A 67 -3.82 -5.64 24.39
N PHE A 68 -4.18 -4.90 23.33
CA PHE A 68 -3.68 -3.56 23.05
C PHE A 68 -4.77 -2.52 23.29
N ARG A 69 -4.37 -1.38 23.85
CA ARG A 69 -5.25 -0.24 24.10
C ARG A 69 -5.65 0.43 22.78
N ASP A 70 -6.75 1.19 22.80
CA ASP A 70 -7.24 1.90 21.61
C ASP A 70 -6.22 2.93 21.07
N ASP A 71 -5.37 3.50 21.92
CA ASP A 71 -4.30 4.43 21.52
C ASP A 71 -3.07 3.74 20.90
N GLU A 72 -2.98 2.41 21.03
CA GLU A 72 -1.92 1.58 20.45
C GLU A 72 -2.35 0.94 19.12
N ARG A 73 -3.58 1.24 18.68
CA ARG A 73 -4.16 0.80 17.40
C ARG A 73 -4.27 1.96 16.43
N GLU A 74 -4.19 1.66 15.13
CA GLU A 74 -4.43 2.66 14.11
C GLU A 74 -5.86 3.19 14.20
N PRO A 75 -6.05 4.52 14.10
CA PRO A 75 -7.37 5.11 14.24
C PRO A 75 -8.30 4.69 13.09
N ASN A 76 -9.33 3.90 13.40
CA ASN A 76 -10.33 3.43 12.44
C ASN A 76 -11.40 4.50 12.09
N THR A 77 -10.98 5.76 11.94
CA THR A 77 -11.90 6.88 11.63
C THR A 77 -11.84 7.24 10.15
N LEU A 78 -13.00 7.58 9.57
CA LEU A 78 -13.10 8.01 8.17
C LEU A 78 -12.11 9.13 7.80
N GLY A 79 -11.85 10.05 8.72
CA GLY A 79 -10.89 11.14 8.54
C GLY A 79 -9.42 10.68 8.50
N ALA A 80 -9.05 9.68 9.29
CA ALA A 80 -7.71 9.07 9.24
C ALA A 80 -7.50 8.34 7.91
N TRP A 81 -8.48 7.56 7.47
CA TRP A 81 -8.46 6.88 6.18
C TRP A 81 -8.36 7.82 4.99
N ALA A 82 -9.15 8.90 4.99
CA ALA A 82 -9.04 9.93 3.96
C ALA A 82 -7.63 10.55 3.94
N ARG A 83 -7.01 10.77 5.11
CA ARG A 83 -5.65 11.31 5.22
C ARG A 83 -4.56 10.30 4.81
N ALA A 84 -4.79 9.01 5.01
CA ALA A 84 -3.87 7.96 4.59
C ALA A 84 -3.93 7.73 3.07
N LEU A 85 -5.14 7.70 2.50
CA LEU A 85 -5.37 7.33 1.10
C LEU A 85 -5.34 8.51 0.12
N TRP A 86 -5.41 9.77 0.57
CA TRP A 86 -5.44 10.90 -0.36
C TRP A 86 -4.22 10.97 -1.31
N PRO A 87 -2.97 10.63 -0.91
CA PRO A 87 -1.84 10.69 -1.85
C PRO A 87 -2.00 9.68 -2.96
N VAL A 88 -2.42 8.45 -2.61
CA VAL A 88 -2.70 7.38 -3.57
C VAL A 88 -3.85 7.79 -4.49
N GLY A 89 -4.88 8.43 -3.94
CA GLY A 89 -5.98 8.99 -4.73
C GLY A 89 -5.56 10.07 -5.71
N ALA A 90 -4.67 10.98 -5.28
CA ALA A 90 -4.09 11.99 -6.15
C ALA A 90 -3.28 11.34 -7.28
N MET A 91 -2.50 10.29 -6.99
CA MET A 91 -1.76 9.55 -8.00
C MET A 91 -2.68 8.83 -8.99
N ILE A 92 -3.75 8.17 -8.53
CA ILE A 92 -4.75 7.52 -9.41
C ILE A 92 -5.45 8.54 -10.30
N ALA A 93 -5.86 9.67 -9.74
CA ALA A 93 -6.50 10.74 -10.51
C ALA A 93 -5.53 11.33 -11.55
N GLY A 94 -4.29 11.61 -11.16
CA GLY A 94 -3.25 12.09 -12.06
C GLY A 94 -2.90 11.09 -13.17
N PHE A 95 -2.85 9.79 -12.84
CA PHE A 95 -2.67 8.70 -13.80
C PHE A 95 -3.80 8.63 -14.83
N ALA A 96 -5.04 8.87 -14.42
CA ALA A 96 -6.19 8.87 -15.32
C ALA A 96 -6.23 10.11 -16.22
N VAL A 97 -5.92 11.28 -15.66
CA VAL A 97 -6.03 12.58 -16.36
C VAL A 97 -4.88 12.80 -17.36
N THR A 98 -3.65 12.42 -16.99
CA THR A 98 -2.45 12.79 -17.77
C THR A 98 -2.46 12.22 -19.20
N PRO A 99 -2.65 10.89 -19.43
CA PRO A 99 -2.66 10.35 -20.79
C PRO A 99 -3.81 10.89 -21.64
N ALA A 100 -4.97 11.14 -21.03
CA ALA A 100 -6.13 11.74 -21.70
C ALA A 100 -5.82 13.17 -22.17
N ALA A 101 -5.21 13.99 -21.29
CA ALA A 101 -4.81 15.35 -21.63
C ALA A 101 -3.73 15.39 -22.73
N VAL A 102 -2.74 14.48 -22.68
CA VAL A 102 -1.71 14.35 -23.72
C VAL A 102 -2.34 14.00 -25.07
N SER A 103 -3.28 13.06 -25.09
CA SER A 103 -3.99 12.68 -26.32
C SER A 103 -4.78 13.85 -26.92
N SER A 104 -5.54 14.58 -26.10
CA SER A 104 -6.28 15.78 -26.53
C SER A 104 -5.35 16.88 -27.03
N LEU A 105 -4.21 17.10 -26.37
CA LEU A 105 -3.22 18.08 -26.80
C LEU A 105 -2.59 17.69 -28.16
N ALA A 106 -2.29 16.41 -28.37
CA ALA A 106 -1.75 15.89 -29.63
C ALA A 106 -2.71 16.11 -30.81
N SER A 107 -4.01 15.96 -30.55
CA SER A 107 -5.06 16.12 -31.55
C SER A 107 -5.54 17.56 -31.72
N GLY A 108 -5.03 18.50 -30.89
CA GLY A 108 -5.40 19.92 -30.95
C GLY A 108 -6.85 20.19 -30.52
N VAL A 109 -7.46 19.28 -29.76
CA VAL A 109 -8.85 19.36 -29.31
C VAL A 109 -8.91 19.61 -27.80
N ASP A 110 -9.97 20.26 -27.33
CA ASP A 110 -10.23 20.39 -25.90
C ASP A 110 -10.43 19.02 -25.25
N MET A 111 -10.00 18.91 -23.99
CA MET A 111 -10.17 17.70 -23.21
C MET A 111 -11.59 17.67 -22.65
N ALA A 112 -12.37 16.67 -23.05
CA ALA A 112 -13.68 16.41 -22.49
C ALA A 112 -13.56 15.62 -21.17
N ILE A 113 -14.06 16.20 -20.08
CA ILE A 113 -14.23 15.50 -18.81
C ILE A 113 -15.51 14.66 -18.92
N ARG A 114 -15.34 13.34 -18.84
CA ARG A 114 -16.46 12.38 -18.88
C ARG A 114 -16.89 12.01 -17.49
N LEU A 115 -18.19 11.96 -17.26
CA LEU A 115 -18.76 11.51 -15.98
C LEU A 115 -18.27 10.09 -15.62
N GLY A 116 -18.16 9.21 -16.60
CA GLY A 116 -17.63 7.85 -16.42
C GLY A 116 -16.23 7.81 -15.84
N ALA A 117 -15.34 8.72 -16.25
CA ALA A 117 -13.97 8.77 -15.72
C ALA A 117 -13.95 9.18 -14.24
N VAL A 118 -14.77 10.18 -13.87
CA VAL A 118 -14.91 10.62 -12.47
C VAL A 118 -15.47 9.49 -11.60
N LEU A 119 -16.51 8.80 -12.08
CA LEU A 119 -17.10 7.66 -11.38
C LEU A 119 -16.12 6.48 -11.25
N SER A 120 -15.29 6.20 -12.27
CA SER A 120 -14.26 5.17 -12.19
C SER A 120 -13.19 5.47 -11.15
N VAL A 121 -12.73 6.73 -11.05
CA VAL A 121 -11.76 7.13 -10.01
C VAL A 121 -12.39 6.99 -8.63
N ALA A 122 -13.61 7.50 -8.44
CA ALA A 122 -14.33 7.36 -7.17
C ALA A 122 -14.54 5.88 -6.79
N TRP A 123 -14.90 5.04 -7.76
CA TRP A 123 -15.05 3.60 -7.58
C TRP A 123 -13.75 2.93 -7.17
N GLY A 124 -12.65 3.23 -7.87
CA GLY A 124 -11.33 2.71 -7.53
C GLY A 124 -10.89 3.07 -6.12
N LEU A 125 -11.17 4.30 -5.67
CA LEU A 125 -10.87 4.77 -4.32
C LEU A 125 -11.68 4.05 -3.24
N VAL A 126 -12.99 3.90 -3.45
CA VAL A 126 -13.86 3.17 -2.51
C VAL A 126 -13.41 1.72 -2.41
N PHE A 127 -13.13 1.07 -3.54
CA PHE A 127 -12.66 -0.31 -3.54
C PHE A 127 -11.28 -0.46 -2.94
N LEU A 128 -10.37 0.49 -3.14
CA LEU A 128 -9.07 0.49 -2.47
C LEU A 128 -9.26 0.50 -0.95
N ALA A 129 -10.11 1.38 -0.41
CA ALA A 129 -10.39 1.42 1.01
C ALA A 129 -11.01 0.10 1.53
N VAL A 130 -11.92 -0.51 0.77
CA VAL A 130 -12.49 -1.83 1.10
C VAL A 130 -11.42 -2.92 1.03
N ALA A 131 -10.52 -2.89 0.04
CA ALA A 131 -9.46 -3.88 -0.12
C ALA A 131 -8.53 -3.91 1.10
N VAL A 132 -8.17 -2.74 1.63
CA VAL A 132 -7.31 -2.66 2.82
C VAL A 132 -8.02 -3.28 4.03
N LYS A 133 -9.29 -2.92 4.28
CA LYS A 133 -10.05 -3.47 5.43
C LYS A 133 -10.36 -4.96 5.31
N ALA A 134 -10.68 -5.40 4.11
CA ALA A 134 -11.04 -6.78 3.85
C ALA A 134 -9.82 -7.63 3.49
N LEU A 135 -8.59 -7.13 3.63
CA LEU A 135 -7.39 -7.80 3.14
C LEU A 135 -7.26 -9.21 3.73
N ARG A 136 -7.47 -9.36 5.05
CA ARG A 136 -7.48 -10.67 5.73
C ARG A 136 -8.51 -11.63 5.09
N VAL A 137 -9.74 -11.15 4.90
CA VAL A 137 -10.84 -11.96 4.32
C VAL A 137 -10.59 -12.29 2.84
N LEU A 138 -10.05 -11.33 2.07
CA LEU A 138 -9.73 -11.47 0.66
C LEU A 138 -8.60 -12.49 0.46
N LEU A 139 -7.56 -12.46 1.29
CA LEU A 139 -6.44 -13.40 1.22
C LEU A 139 -6.85 -14.82 1.62
N GLN A 140 -7.76 -14.96 2.59
CA GLN A 140 -8.23 -16.27 3.05
C GLN A 140 -9.19 -16.95 2.07
N ASN A 141 -9.94 -16.18 1.27
CA ASN A 141 -10.94 -16.72 0.37
C ASN A 141 -10.68 -16.34 -1.09
N ARG A 142 -10.08 -17.28 -1.83
CA ARG A 142 -9.77 -17.12 -3.26
C ARG A 142 -10.98 -16.72 -4.09
N LEU A 143 -12.18 -17.22 -3.79
CA LEU A 143 -13.38 -16.88 -4.56
C LEU A 143 -13.78 -15.43 -4.32
N LEU A 144 -13.77 -14.97 -3.06
CA LEU A 144 -14.03 -13.57 -2.73
C LEU A 144 -13.01 -12.64 -3.38
N PHE A 145 -11.72 -13.01 -3.40
CA PHE A 145 -10.70 -12.24 -4.09
C PHE A 145 -10.98 -12.11 -5.59
N VAL A 146 -11.29 -13.22 -6.27
CA VAL A 146 -11.61 -13.20 -7.71
C VAL A 146 -12.86 -12.37 -7.99
N THR A 147 -13.92 -12.54 -7.19
CA THR A 147 -15.14 -11.75 -7.30
C THR A 147 -14.86 -10.27 -7.08
N PHE A 148 -14.08 -9.93 -6.05
CA PHE A 148 -13.70 -8.56 -5.72
C PHE A 148 -12.96 -7.89 -6.88
N VAL A 149 -11.90 -8.51 -7.40
CA VAL A 149 -11.13 -8.00 -8.54
C VAL A 149 -12.02 -7.85 -9.78
N THR A 150 -12.91 -8.82 -10.03
CA THR A 150 -13.84 -8.78 -11.17
C THR A 150 -14.80 -7.58 -11.05
N VAL A 151 -15.33 -7.31 -9.86
CA VAL A 151 -16.23 -6.17 -9.61
C VAL A 151 -15.49 -4.84 -9.73
N VAL A 152 -14.24 -4.74 -9.25
CA VAL A 152 -13.40 -3.55 -9.43
C VAL A 152 -13.22 -3.27 -10.92
N MET A 153 -12.75 -4.27 -11.69
CA MET A 153 -12.50 -4.13 -13.12
C MET A 153 -13.77 -3.81 -13.91
N ALA A 154 -14.88 -4.49 -13.57
CA ALA A 154 -16.17 -4.25 -14.20
C ALA A 154 -16.66 -2.81 -13.95
N GLY A 155 -16.46 -2.24 -12.76
CA GLY A 155 -16.80 -0.84 -12.49
C GLY A 155 -15.88 0.14 -13.23
N LEU A 156 -14.56 -0.08 -13.17
CA LEU A 156 -13.57 0.78 -13.83
C LEU A 156 -13.84 0.92 -15.33
N VAL A 157 -14.17 -0.20 -16.00
CA VAL A 157 -14.52 -0.22 -17.42
C VAL A 157 -15.96 0.20 -17.65
N GLY A 158 -16.89 -0.34 -16.86
CA GLY A 158 -18.33 -0.15 -17.00
C GLY A 158 -18.73 1.32 -16.91
N PHE A 159 -18.23 2.08 -15.95
CA PHE A 159 -18.53 3.51 -15.85
C PHE A 159 -18.04 4.29 -17.07
N ASN A 160 -16.86 3.97 -17.61
CA ASN A 160 -16.36 4.59 -18.83
C ASN A 160 -17.20 4.26 -20.07
N VAL A 161 -17.76 3.05 -20.13
CA VAL A 161 -18.57 2.60 -21.28
C VAL A 161 -20.01 3.13 -21.21
N LEU A 162 -20.62 3.13 -20.02
CA LEU A 162 -22.01 3.52 -19.82
C LEU A 162 -22.18 5.05 -19.67
N ALA A 163 -21.32 5.71 -18.90
CA ALA A 163 -21.42 7.14 -18.61
C ALA A 163 -20.52 7.96 -19.53
N ARG A 164 -20.81 7.92 -20.83
CA ARG A 164 -20.08 8.68 -21.87
C ARG A 164 -20.41 10.17 -21.90
N GLN A 165 -21.32 10.63 -21.05
CA GLN A 165 -21.74 12.02 -21.00
C GLN A 165 -20.57 12.94 -20.64
N GLU A 166 -20.39 13.97 -21.47
CA GLU A 166 -19.39 15.00 -21.28
C GLU A 166 -20.00 16.07 -20.37
N ILE A 167 -19.32 16.33 -19.25
CA ILE A 167 -19.80 17.26 -18.22
C ILE A 167 -19.10 18.62 -18.30
N ALA A 168 -17.89 18.66 -18.87
CA ALA A 168 -17.13 19.88 -19.05
C ALA A 168 -16.07 19.71 -20.14
N HIS A 169 -15.74 20.80 -20.82
CA HIS A 169 -14.58 20.90 -21.71
C HIS A 169 -13.56 21.80 -21.03
N ILE A 170 -12.31 21.33 -20.96
CA ILE A 170 -11.20 22.12 -20.44
C ILE A 170 -10.08 22.17 -21.48
N PRO A 171 -9.33 23.27 -21.56
CA PRO A 171 -8.15 23.34 -22.42
C PRO A 171 -7.19 22.21 -22.06
N ALA A 172 -6.73 21.44 -23.05
CA ALA A 172 -5.90 20.25 -22.83
C ALA A 172 -4.63 20.57 -22.03
N GLY A 173 -4.04 21.76 -22.21
CA GLY A 173 -2.90 22.23 -21.43
C GLY A 173 -3.19 22.38 -19.93
N MET A 174 -4.40 22.81 -19.55
CA MET A 174 -4.81 22.87 -18.15
C MET A 174 -4.99 21.46 -17.58
N GLY A 175 -5.62 20.55 -18.34
CA GLY A 175 -5.76 19.15 -17.94
C GLY A 175 -4.41 18.47 -17.68
N LEU A 176 -3.44 18.71 -18.56
CA LEU A 176 -2.08 18.19 -18.40
C LEU A 176 -1.39 18.76 -17.16
N GLY A 177 -1.50 20.07 -16.94
CA GLY A 177 -0.97 20.72 -15.75
C GLY A 177 -1.55 20.14 -14.46
N VAL A 178 -2.88 19.95 -14.40
CA VAL A 178 -3.56 19.33 -13.26
C VAL A 178 -3.09 17.89 -13.04
N GLY A 179 -3.00 17.09 -14.11
CA GLY A 179 -2.52 15.70 -14.03
C GLY A 179 -1.10 15.59 -13.46
N ILE A 180 -0.17 16.43 -13.94
CA ILE A 180 1.21 16.49 -13.46
C ILE A 180 1.26 16.93 -12.00
N VAL A 181 0.50 17.97 -11.63
CA VAL A 181 0.45 18.46 -10.25
C VAL A 181 -0.09 17.38 -9.31
N LEU A 182 -1.17 16.69 -9.67
CA LEU A 182 -1.73 15.60 -8.88
C LEU A 182 -0.73 14.46 -8.67
N LEU A 183 -0.01 14.06 -9.72
CA LEU A 183 1.05 13.06 -9.62
C LEU A 183 2.19 13.54 -8.72
N GLY A 184 2.70 14.74 -8.95
CA GLY A 184 3.82 15.30 -8.19
C GLY A 184 3.49 15.47 -6.71
N VAL A 185 2.32 16.03 -6.40
CA VAL A 185 1.83 16.19 -5.02
C VAL A 185 1.59 14.83 -4.38
N GLY A 186 0.99 13.88 -5.09
CA GLY A 186 0.78 12.52 -4.60
C GLY A 186 2.09 11.81 -4.27
N VAL A 187 3.08 11.85 -5.18
CA VAL A 187 4.43 11.29 -4.94
C VAL A 187 5.09 11.96 -3.75
N VAL A 188 5.13 13.30 -3.70
CA VAL A 188 5.75 14.03 -2.58
C VAL A 188 5.05 13.71 -1.26
N ALA A 189 3.73 13.56 -1.27
CA ALA A 189 2.96 13.22 -0.08
C ALA A 189 3.23 11.78 0.38
N VAL A 190 3.33 10.80 -0.53
CA VAL A 190 3.75 9.43 -0.20
C VAL A 190 5.17 9.44 0.38
N LEU A 191 6.11 10.14 -0.25
CA LEU A 191 7.50 10.23 0.22
C LEU A 191 7.65 10.99 1.56
N ARG A 192 6.62 11.74 1.98
CA ARG A 192 6.60 12.47 3.25
C ARG A 192 5.73 11.81 4.30
N GLN A 193 5.00 10.74 3.98
CA GLN A 193 4.27 10.00 4.99
C GLN A 193 5.29 9.38 5.94
N PRO A 194 5.18 9.62 7.26
CA PRO A 194 6.03 8.94 8.21
C PRO A 194 5.75 7.45 8.12
N ASP A 195 6.78 6.64 7.84
CA ASP A 195 6.61 5.20 7.84
C ASP A 195 6.26 4.74 9.27
N ASP A 196 5.14 4.04 9.44
CA ASP A 196 4.84 3.35 10.70
C ASP A 196 5.64 2.05 10.76
N LEU A 197 6.96 2.20 10.87
CA LEU A 197 7.91 1.11 10.98
C LEU A 197 7.84 0.51 12.38
N VAL A 198 8.06 -0.80 12.46
CA VAL A 198 8.27 -1.47 13.74
C VAL A 198 9.57 -0.92 14.32
N THR A 199 9.47 -0.13 15.38
CA THR A 199 10.59 0.62 15.97
C THR A 199 11.00 0.01 17.29
N GLU A 200 12.31 -0.08 17.52
CA GLU A 200 12.87 -0.62 18.76
C GLU A 200 12.74 0.40 19.90
N PRO A 201 12.09 0.06 21.03
CA PRO A 201 11.75 1.04 22.07
C PRO A 201 12.96 1.70 22.74
N LEU A 202 14.09 0.98 22.78
CA LEU A 202 15.30 1.38 23.52
C LEU A 202 16.36 2.07 22.66
N THR A 203 16.36 1.83 21.34
CA THR A 203 17.42 2.33 20.42
C THR A 203 16.87 3.25 19.33
N GLY A 204 15.56 3.22 19.06
CA GLY A 204 14.96 3.85 17.88
C GLY A 204 15.42 3.23 16.54
N GLY A 205 16.10 2.08 16.61
CA GLY A 205 16.55 1.31 15.46
C GLY A 205 15.44 0.46 14.83
N HIS A 206 15.64 0.05 13.58
CA HIS A 206 14.74 -0.85 12.87
C HIS A 206 14.94 -2.29 13.38
N MET A 207 13.87 -2.94 13.86
CA MET A 207 13.97 -4.25 14.53
C MET A 207 14.13 -5.45 13.59
N LEU A 208 13.71 -5.33 12.34
CA LEU A 208 13.93 -6.38 11.34
C LEU A 208 15.33 -6.17 10.76
N ASP A 209 16.15 -7.22 10.84
CA ASP A 209 17.54 -7.26 10.38
C ASP A 209 17.67 -6.65 8.96
N GLU A 210 18.18 -5.41 8.88
CA GLU A 210 18.43 -4.66 7.63
C GLU A 210 19.37 -5.42 6.66
N ASP A 211 20.05 -6.46 7.16
CA ASP A 211 20.95 -7.31 6.40
C ASP A 211 20.26 -8.44 5.64
N SER A 212 18.97 -8.68 5.86
CA SER A 212 18.21 -9.59 5.03
C SER A 212 18.03 -8.98 3.62
N ARG A 213 18.55 -9.67 2.60
CA ARG A 213 18.39 -9.27 1.19
C ARG A 213 16.92 -8.99 0.83
N ALA A 214 15.99 -9.68 1.49
CA ALA A 214 14.56 -9.47 1.36
C ALA A 214 14.12 -8.07 1.82
N ALA A 215 14.58 -7.58 2.98
CA ALA A 215 14.25 -6.23 3.47
C ALA A 215 14.76 -5.13 2.52
N ARG A 216 15.97 -5.30 1.97
CA ARG A 216 16.52 -4.40 0.94
C ARG A 216 15.74 -4.44 -0.37
N ILE A 217 15.30 -5.63 -0.82
CA ILE A 217 14.47 -5.75 -2.03
C ILE A 217 13.08 -5.15 -1.79
N VAL A 218 12.47 -5.38 -0.63
CA VAL A 218 11.15 -4.82 -0.29
C VAL A 218 11.23 -3.30 -0.19
N SER A 219 12.21 -2.72 0.49
CA SER A 219 12.38 -1.26 0.57
C SER A 219 12.71 -0.64 -0.80
N GLN A 220 13.49 -1.32 -1.63
CA GLN A 220 13.73 -0.89 -3.01
C GLN A 220 12.47 -0.97 -3.88
N VAL A 221 11.66 -2.03 -3.74
CA VAL A 221 10.41 -2.19 -4.51
C VAL A 221 9.37 -1.18 -4.05
N VAL A 222 9.22 -0.95 -2.74
CA VAL A 222 8.31 0.05 -2.17
C VAL A 222 8.76 1.46 -2.51
N GLY A 223 10.06 1.76 -2.41
CA GLY A 223 10.63 3.06 -2.79
C GLY A 223 10.62 3.31 -4.30
N ALA A 224 10.69 2.25 -5.12
CA ALA A 224 10.58 2.33 -6.58
C ALA A 224 9.13 2.36 -7.07
N TRP A 225 8.16 1.97 -6.25
CA TRP A 225 6.75 1.90 -6.63
C TRP A 225 6.18 3.25 -7.14
N PRO A 226 6.45 4.41 -6.51
CA PRO A 226 6.03 5.70 -7.04
C PRO A 226 6.62 5.99 -8.43
N TRP A 227 7.88 5.60 -8.64
CA TRP A 227 8.57 5.77 -9.92
C TRP A 227 8.03 4.83 -11.00
N PHE A 228 7.61 3.64 -10.62
CA PHE A 228 6.93 2.70 -11.53
C PHE A 228 5.63 3.31 -12.06
N VAL A 229 4.83 3.96 -11.21
CA VAL A 229 3.62 4.68 -11.64
C VAL A 229 3.98 5.79 -12.64
N VAL A 230 4.96 6.63 -12.31
CA VAL A 230 5.40 7.72 -13.21
C VAL A 230 5.92 7.18 -14.55
N PHE A 231 6.70 6.10 -14.53
CA PHE A 231 7.20 5.43 -15.72
C PHE A 231 6.05 4.95 -16.62
N TRP A 232 5.06 4.26 -16.06
CA TRP A 232 3.92 3.80 -16.85
C TRP A 232 3.04 4.94 -17.36
N VAL A 233 2.87 6.04 -16.59
CA VAL A 233 2.21 7.26 -17.09
C VAL A 233 2.94 7.79 -18.32
N MET A 234 4.27 7.87 -18.28
CA MET A 234 5.06 8.31 -19.44
C MET A 234 4.86 7.38 -20.64
N VAL A 235 4.96 6.06 -20.44
CA VAL A 235 4.75 5.06 -21.51
C VAL A 235 3.37 5.19 -22.14
N LEU A 236 2.31 5.27 -21.32
CA LEU A 236 0.93 5.43 -21.79
C LEU A 236 0.71 6.77 -22.49
N SER A 237 1.35 7.84 -22.00
CA SER A 237 1.27 9.16 -22.62
C SER A 237 1.94 9.19 -23.99
N VAL A 238 3.11 8.55 -24.13
CA VAL A 238 3.79 8.39 -25.43
C VAL A 238 2.94 7.54 -26.38
N ALA A 239 2.40 6.42 -25.91
CA ALA A 239 1.51 5.58 -26.72
C ALA A 239 0.27 6.34 -27.19
N ALA A 240 -0.37 7.09 -26.29
CA ALA A 240 -1.54 7.91 -26.60
C ALA A 240 -1.22 9.04 -27.59
N TRP A 241 -0.03 9.63 -27.50
CA TRP A 241 0.45 10.61 -28.48
C TRP A 241 0.62 9.98 -29.87
N LEU A 242 1.27 8.82 -29.94
CA LEU A 242 1.52 8.12 -31.20
C LEU A 242 0.22 7.69 -31.89
N THR A 243 -0.78 7.22 -31.14
CA THR A 243 -2.08 6.82 -31.72
C THR A 243 -2.91 8.02 -32.17
N ALA A 244 -2.83 9.16 -31.47
CA ALA A 244 -3.53 10.39 -31.86
C ALA A 244 -2.90 11.10 -33.06
N SER A 245 -1.61 10.87 -33.32
CA SER A 245 -0.87 11.45 -34.45
C SER A 245 -1.05 10.71 -35.79
N ARG A 246 -1.78 9.60 -35.82
CA ARG A 246 -2.11 8.81 -37.01
C ARG A 246 -3.49 9.18 -37.54
#